data_AF-A0A1S9PBB1-F1
#
_entry.id   AF-A0A1S9PBB1-F1
#
_cell.length_a   1.000
_cell.length_b   1.000
_cell.length_c   1.000
_cell.angle_alpha   90.00
_cell.angle_beta   90.00
_cell.angle_gamma   90.00
#
_symmetry.space_group_name_H-M   'P 1'
#
loop_
_entity.id
_entity.type
_entity.pdbx_description
1 polymer ?
#
loop_
_entity_poly.entity_id
_entity_poly.type
_entity_poly.pdbx_seq_one_letter_code
_entity_poly.pdbx_strand_id
1 'polypeptide(L)'
;MKKRVLSVLAVALALVLVSWGFVGHQAVGIIAEKHLTPEASKGVKLLLGSDSLKDVANWADDIIDEKTFPQHFINVPLGLSRGQFDDEITNQPQDNVYKAIQAKQVIIKNPGSSFEEKQQALKFLVHFVGDLHQPFHVSRKEDQGGNTIMLKFDGRDVNLHSLWDSRLISKQGLSSAQMSEKLDTASATQIKQWQADDLKTWLWESYQLSTRLYDECKPGTELGEEFYQSHIGIVNERVEKAGIRLAGLLNVLFTPKLVKALEKKASAQPAAAPVTYTPIEIADAAKHIGETVSITTEVAGIKELDGITLIDLGAAQPNTPLTMVFRGDARAFAGPIKTIGTKLTIHGKVADRRGKPQIEITKPAQLIKL
;
A
#
# COMPACT_ATOMS: atom_id res chain seq x y z
N MET A 1 -43.66 -1.23 28.98
CA MET A 1 -43.33 -2.13 27.85
C MET A 1 -42.31 -1.41 26.97
N LYS A 2 -41.07 -1.90 26.97
CA LYS A 2 -39.91 -1.26 26.33
C LYS A 2 -39.98 -1.46 24.81
N LYS A 3 -40.17 -0.39 24.03
CA LYS A 3 -39.94 -0.42 22.57
C LYS A 3 -38.44 -0.28 22.33
N ARG A 4 -37.76 -1.41 22.12
CA ARG A 4 -36.38 -1.43 21.64
C ARG A 4 -36.40 -1.06 20.16
N VAL A 5 -35.92 0.14 19.85
CA VAL A 5 -35.51 0.51 18.50
C VAL A 5 -34.26 -0.30 18.19
N LEU A 6 -34.40 -1.36 17.38
CA LEU A 6 -33.27 -2.04 16.79
C LEU A 6 -32.60 -1.05 15.83
N SER A 7 -31.51 -0.43 16.29
CA SER A 7 -30.55 0.20 15.41
C SER A 7 -29.81 -0.93 14.70
N VAL A 8 -30.20 -1.24 13.47
CA VAL A 8 -29.40 -2.08 12.57
C VAL A 8 -28.17 -1.25 12.23
N LEU A 9 -27.14 -1.39 13.05
CA LEU A 9 -25.81 -0.91 12.73
C LEU A 9 -25.33 -1.78 11.56
N ALA A 10 -25.44 -1.27 10.34
CA ALA A 10 -24.79 -1.83 9.18
C ALA A 10 -23.28 -1.86 9.49
N VAL A 11 -22.77 -3.04 9.88
CA VAL A 11 -21.35 -3.32 9.83
C VAL A 11 -21.01 -3.38 8.36
N ALA A 12 -20.78 -2.21 7.76
CA ALA A 12 -20.07 -2.12 6.50
C ALA A 12 -18.69 -2.70 6.78
N LEU A 13 -18.44 -3.87 6.20
CA LEU A 13 -17.13 -4.47 6.14
C LEU A 13 -16.27 -3.52 5.30
N ALA A 14 -15.69 -2.50 5.93
CA ALA A 14 -14.68 -1.65 5.34
C ALA A 14 -13.42 -2.53 5.18
N LEU A 15 -13.45 -3.31 4.10
CA LEU A 15 -12.29 -3.93 3.50
C LEU A 15 -11.33 -2.78 3.21
N VAL A 16 -10.15 -2.90 3.81
CA VAL A 16 -9.08 -1.94 3.66
C VAL A 16 -8.77 -1.91 2.16
N LEU A 17 -9.01 -0.75 1.52
CA LEU A 17 -8.50 -0.46 0.19
C LEU A 17 -6.98 -0.50 0.34
N VAL A 18 -6.34 -1.57 -0.14
CA VAL A 18 -4.89 -1.73 -0.20
C VAL A 18 -4.64 -2.25 -1.59
N SER A 19 -4.24 -1.37 -2.49
CA SER A 19 -4.40 -1.61 -3.91
C SER A 19 -3.17 -1.15 -4.67
N TRP A 20 -2.23 -2.02 -4.98
CA TRP A 20 -2.21 -3.45 -4.79
C TRP A 20 -2.14 -3.87 -3.33
N GLY A 21 -2.60 -5.07 -2.98
CA GLY A 21 -2.36 -5.63 -1.64
C GLY A 21 -0.87 -5.54 -1.27
N PHE A 22 -0.55 -5.61 0.02
CA PHE A 22 0.78 -5.25 0.57
C PHE A 22 2.00 -5.68 -0.27
N VAL A 23 1.99 -6.92 -0.79
CA VAL A 23 3.05 -7.50 -1.63
C VAL A 23 3.21 -6.78 -2.97
N GLY A 24 2.11 -6.40 -3.63
CA GLY A 24 2.13 -5.74 -4.92
C GLY A 24 2.74 -4.34 -4.84
N HIS A 25 2.37 -3.52 -3.86
CA HIS A 25 3.01 -2.22 -3.63
C HIS A 25 4.51 -2.36 -3.37
N GLN A 26 4.91 -3.33 -2.54
CA GLN A 26 6.32 -3.60 -2.30
C GLN A 26 7.05 -4.01 -3.59
N ALA A 27 6.44 -4.84 -4.43
CA ALA A 27 7.02 -5.23 -5.72
C ALA A 27 7.17 -4.02 -6.67
N VAL A 28 6.18 -3.14 -6.74
CA VAL A 28 6.26 -1.85 -7.48
C VAL A 28 7.46 -1.04 -6.99
N GLY A 29 7.63 -0.90 -5.67
CA GLY A 29 8.77 -0.20 -5.07
C GLY A 29 10.12 -0.82 -5.45
N ILE A 30 10.26 -2.16 -5.38
CA ILE A 30 11.50 -2.86 -5.74
C ILE A 30 11.82 -2.67 -7.22
N ILE A 31 10.84 -2.85 -8.11
CA ILE A 31 11.04 -2.64 -9.55
C ILE A 31 11.47 -1.20 -9.79
N ALA A 32 10.77 -0.23 -9.20
CA ALA A 32 11.12 1.18 -9.40
C ALA A 32 12.56 1.50 -9.01
N GLU A 33 13.06 0.99 -7.87
CA GLU A 33 14.43 1.23 -7.42
C GLU A 33 15.50 0.75 -8.41
N LYS A 34 15.27 -0.39 -9.09
CA LYS A 34 16.20 -0.94 -10.08
C LYS A 34 16.35 -0.05 -11.33
N HIS A 35 15.35 0.79 -11.61
CA HIS A 35 15.28 1.63 -12.81
C HIS A 35 15.50 3.13 -12.52
N LEU A 36 15.95 3.47 -11.31
CA LEU A 36 16.32 4.84 -10.97
C LEU A 36 17.66 5.24 -11.61
N THR A 37 17.71 6.47 -12.10
CA THR A 37 18.96 7.18 -12.38
C THR A 37 19.78 7.37 -11.10
N PRO A 38 21.12 7.54 -11.20
CA PRO A 38 21.95 7.83 -10.03
C PRO A 38 21.46 9.04 -9.23
N GLU A 39 20.99 10.09 -9.90
CA GLU A 39 20.44 11.28 -9.27
C GLU A 39 19.15 10.99 -8.50
N ALA A 40 18.21 10.26 -9.10
CA ALA A 40 16.97 9.89 -8.44
C ALA A 40 17.20 8.94 -7.26
N SER A 41 18.07 7.95 -7.43
CA SER A 41 18.48 7.05 -6.33
C SER A 41 19.03 7.85 -5.15
N LYS A 42 19.89 8.83 -5.40
CA LYS A 42 20.42 9.72 -4.36
C LYS A 42 19.35 10.59 -3.72
N GLY A 43 18.44 11.17 -4.51
CA GLY A 43 17.33 11.99 -4.02
C GLY A 43 16.36 11.21 -3.12
N VAL A 44 16.00 10.00 -3.55
CA VAL A 44 15.19 9.05 -2.77
C VAL A 44 15.89 8.72 -1.46
N LYS A 45 17.18 8.33 -1.50
CA LYS A 45 17.95 8.01 -0.29
C LYS A 45 18.04 9.18 0.69
N LEU A 46 18.21 10.40 0.18
CA LEU A 46 18.21 11.59 1.03
C LEU A 46 16.89 11.75 1.76
N LEU A 47 15.75 11.60 1.08
CA LEU A 47 14.43 11.79 1.70
C LEU A 47 13.99 10.62 2.58
N LEU A 48 14.30 9.37 2.23
CA LEU A 48 13.84 8.18 2.97
C LEU A 48 14.84 7.67 4.00
N GLY A 49 16.10 8.10 3.94
CA GLY A 49 17.14 7.67 4.87
C GLY A 49 17.47 6.19 4.70
N SER A 50 17.12 5.39 5.70
CA SER A 50 17.37 3.94 5.72
C SER A 50 16.24 3.10 5.13
N ASP A 51 15.08 3.72 4.85
CA ASP A 51 13.96 3.03 4.21
C ASP A 51 14.11 3.05 2.68
N SER A 52 13.72 1.95 2.04
CA SER A 52 13.60 1.80 0.59
C SER A 52 12.22 2.26 0.09
N LEU A 53 12.06 2.37 -1.24
CA LEU A 53 10.73 2.56 -1.85
C LEU A 53 9.77 1.43 -1.46
N LYS A 54 10.27 0.19 -1.37
CA LYS A 54 9.51 -0.96 -0.87
C LYS A 54 9.00 -0.74 0.56
N ASP A 55 9.85 -0.24 1.45
CA ASP A 55 9.51 -0.10 2.86
C ASP A 55 8.39 0.93 3.09
N VAL A 56 8.30 1.94 2.21
CA VAL A 56 7.29 3.00 2.31
C VAL A 56 6.08 2.79 1.41
N ALA A 57 6.06 1.74 0.59
CA ALA A 57 5.07 1.57 -0.47
C ALA A 57 3.62 1.43 0.03
N ASN A 58 3.43 0.94 1.26
CA ASN A 58 2.11 0.77 1.89
C ASN A 58 1.77 1.90 2.88
N TRP A 59 2.68 2.86 3.09
CA TRP A 59 2.55 3.83 4.17
C TRP A 59 1.30 4.71 4.05
N ALA A 60 0.84 5.01 2.83
CA ALA A 60 -0.34 5.87 2.64
C ALA A 60 -1.63 5.21 3.16
N ASP A 61 -1.80 3.89 2.98
CA ASP A 61 -2.94 3.16 3.55
C ASP A 61 -2.90 3.10 5.08
N ASP A 62 -1.70 3.15 5.66
CA ASP A 62 -1.54 3.10 7.12
C ASP A 62 -2.03 4.37 7.80
N ILE A 63 -1.98 5.50 7.10
CA ILE A 63 -2.32 6.82 7.62
C ILE A 63 -3.59 7.41 6.99
N ILE A 64 -4.34 6.60 6.24
CA ILE A 64 -5.54 7.02 5.54
C ILE A 64 -6.56 7.65 6.49
N ASP A 65 -7.11 8.78 6.08
CA ASP A 65 -8.14 9.55 6.77
C ASP A 65 -9.19 10.07 5.78
N GLU A 66 -10.19 10.82 6.25
CA GLU A 66 -11.25 11.35 5.37
C GLU A 66 -10.73 12.25 4.24
N LYS A 67 -9.58 12.90 4.43
CA LYS A 67 -9.00 13.83 3.44
C LYS A 67 -8.13 13.13 2.40
N THR A 68 -7.44 12.08 2.82
CA THR A 68 -6.52 11.31 1.99
C THR A 68 -7.23 10.16 1.30
N PHE A 69 -8.31 9.63 1.86
CA PHE A 69 -9.08 8.52 1.28
C PHE A 69 -9.46 8.73 -0.20
N PRO A 70 -10.00 9.89 -0.64
CA PRO A 70 -10.33 10.09 -2.04
C PRO A 70 -9.10 10.09 -2.97
N GLN A 71 -7.89 10.28 -2.45
CA GLN A 71 -6.65 10.38 -3.22
C GLN A 71 -6.13 9.03 -3.71
N HIS A 72 -6.71 7.92 -3.26
CA HIS A 72 -6.29 6.57 -3.67
C HIS A 72 -6.90 6.15 -5.01
N PHE A 73 -8.03 6.73 -5.41
CA PHE A 73 -8.74 6.29 -6.62
C PHE A 73 -9.28 7.48 -7.42
N ILE A 74 -9.90 7.18 -8.55
CA ILE A 74 -10.71 8.11 -9.32
C ILE A 74 -11.94 7.39 -9.85
N ASN A 75 -13.10 8.00 -9.64
CA ASN A 75 -14.37 7.49 -10.14
C ASN A 75 -14.65 8.05 -11.52
N VAL A 76 -14.88 7.22 -12.53
CA VAL A 76 -15.12 7.62 -13.92
C VAL A 76 -16.30 6.81 -14.48
N PRO A 77 -17.31 7.44 -15.11
CA PRO A 77 -18.39 6.72 -15.79
C PRO A 77 -17.86 5.78 -16.87
N LEU A 78 -18.54 4.66 -17.13
CA LEU A 78 -18.18 3.74 -18.22
C LEU A 78 -18.56 4.28 -19.60
N GLY A 79 -17.92 3.75 -20.64
CA GLY A 79 -18.27 4.01 -22.04
C GLY A 79 -17.74 5.33 -22.62
N LEU A 80 -16.81 6.00 -21.93
CA LEU A 80 -16.20 7.23 -22.45
C LEU A 80 -15.21 6.91 -23.57
N SER A 81 -15.22 7.72 -24.62
CA SER A 81 -14.09 7.81 -25.56
C SER A 81 -12.86 8.41 -24.87
N ARG A 82 -11.67 8.28 -25.48
CA ARG A 82 -10.42 8.82 -24.91
C ARG A 82 -10.51 10.33 -24.62
N GLY A 83 -11.07 11.12 -25.53
CA GLY A 83 -11.22 12.57 -25.32
C GLY A 83 -12.14 12.89 -24.14
N GLN A 84 -13.29 12.23 -24.06
CA GLN A 84 -14.24 12.41 -22.94
C GLN A 84 -13.63 11.96 -21.61
N PHE A 85 -12.85 10.89 -21.60
CA PHE A 85 -12.12 10.44 -20.42
C PHE A 85 -11.11 11.48 -19.94
N ASP A 86 -10.30 12.01 -20.85
CA ASP A 86 -9.29 13.02 -20.53
C ASP A 86 -9.93 14.30 -19.98
N ASP A 87 -11.09 14.69 -20.50
CA ASP A 87 -11.88 15.83 -20.00
C ASP A 87 -12.46 15.54 -18.61
N GLU A 88 -13.05 14.36 -18.41
CA GLU A 88 -13.64 13.93 -17.14
C GLU A 88 -12.60 13.96 -16.01
N ILE A 89 -11.46 13.27 -16.18
CA ILE A 89 -10.43 13.20 -15.12
C ILE A 89 -9.79 14.56 -14.80
N THR A 90 -9.76 15.48 -15.77
CA THR A 90 -9.18 16.82 -15.59
C THR A 90 -10.12 17.73 -14.82
N ASN A 91 -11.42 17.64 -15.09
CA ASN A 91 -12.41 18.63 -14.65
C ASN A 91 -13.21 18.20 -13.42
N GLN A 92 -13.06 16.96 -12.94
CA GLN A 92 -13.71 16.52 -11.69
C GLN A 92 -13.37 17.49 -10.54
N PRO A 93 -14.34 18.00 -9.77
CA PRO A 93 -14.07 18.94 -8.69
C PRO A 93 -13.50 18.26 -7.43
N GLN A 94 -13.78 16.97 -7.24
CA GLN A 94 -13.35 16.21 -6.07
C GLN A 94 -11.84 15.95 -6.09
N ASP A 95 -11.26 15.70 -4.92
CA ASP A 95 -9.91 15.13 -4.82
C ASP A 95 -9.93 13.69 -5.35
N ASN A 96 -8.86 13.34 -6.07
CA ASN A 96 -8.67 12.04 -6.67
C ASN A 96 -7.18 11.76 -6.86
N VAL A 97 -6.84 10.51 -7.21
CA VAL A 97 -5.45 10.07 -7.42
C VAL A 97 -4.70 10.88 -8.49
N TYR A 98 -5.39 11.30 -9.55
CA TYR A 98 -4.80 12.12 -10.63
C TYR A 98 -4.27 13.46 -10.08
N LYS A 99 -5.12 14.21 -9.38
CA LYS A 99 -4.76 15.49 -8.75
C LYS A 99 -3.75 15.31 -7.63
N ALA A 100 -3.88 14.25 -6.83
CA ALA A 100 -2.98 13.98 -5.72
C ALA A 100 -1.55 13.79 -6.21
N ILE A 101 -1.34 12.97 -7.25
CA ILE A 101 -0.04 12.77 -7.88
C ILE A 101 0.53 14.08 -8.41
N GLN A 102 -0.27 14.89 -9.12
CA GLN A 102 0.17 16.20 -9.60
C GLN A 102 0.59 17.12 -8.44
N ALA A 103 -0.20 17.20 -7.37
CA ALA A 103 0.10 18.01 -6.19
C ALA A 103 1.40 17.56 -5.49
N LYS A 104 1.61 16.24 -5.30
CA LYS A 104 2.84 15.73 -4.68
C LYS A 104 4.08 16.02 -5.53
N GLN A 105 3.98 15.94 -6.85
CA GLN A 105 5.06 16.36 -7.76
C GLN A 105 5.41 17.84 -7.58
N VAL A 106 4.41 18.71 -7.43
CA VAL A 106 4.63 20.15 -7.18
C VAL A 106 5.37 20.36 -5.85
N ILE A 107 4.97 19.66 -4.78
CA ILE A 107 5.63 19.73 -3.47
C ILE A 107 7.10 19.31 -3.57
N ILE A 108 7.41 18.20 -4.27
CA ILE A 108 8.78 17.72 -4.45
C ILE A 108 9.63 18.72 -5.24
N LYS A 109 9.06 19.37 -6.27
CA LYS A 109 9.77 20.37 -7.09
C LYS A 109 9.93 21.73 -6.41
N ASN A 110 9.02 22.11 -5.50
CA ASN A 110 8.98 23.44 -4.91
C ASN A 110 10.16 23.68 -3.93
N PRO A 111 11.09 24.63 -4.17
CA PRO A 111 12.20 24.90 -3.25
C PRO A 111 11.74 25.37 -1.85
N GLY A 112 10.56 25.97 -1.76
CA GLY A 112 9.98 26.45 -0.51
C GLY A 112 9.42 25.35 0.40
N SER A 113 9.13 24.16 -0.14
CA SER A 113 8.63 23.06 0.69
C SER A 113 9.69 22.57 1.68
N SER A 114 9.23 22.18 2.87
CA SER A 114 10.06 21.60 3.92
C SER A 114 10.62 20.25 3.49
N PHE A 115 11.59 19.73 4.25
CA PHE A 115 12.15 18.42 3.98
C PHE A 115 11.09 17.33 4.26
N GLU A 116 10.34 17.48 5.33
CA GLU A 116 9.27 16.59 5.77
C GLU A 116 8.11 16.54 4.77
N GLU A 117 7.71 17.70 4.21
CA GLU A 117 6.69 17.78 3.16
C GLU A 117 7.11 16.99 1.90
N LYS A 118 8.38 17.11 1.51
CA LYS A 118 8.94 16.37 0.36
C LYS A 118 9.02 14.88 0.64
N GLN A 119 9.41 14.49 1.85
CA GLN A 119 9.44 13.10 2.28
C GLN A 119 8.04 12.49 2.22
N GLN A 120 7.03 13.14 2.79
CA GLN A 120 5.65 12.66 2.72
C GLN A 120 5.14 12.61 1.29
N ALA A 121 5.41 13.64 0.48
CA ALA A 121 5.04 13.67 -0.92
C ALA A 121 5.66 12.49 -1.71
N LEU A 122 6.91 12.13 -1.43
CA LEU A 122 7.55 10.96 -2.02
C LEU A 122 6.82 9.67 -1.62
N LYS A 123 6.55 9.46 -0.33
CA LYS A 123 5.84 8.25 0.13
C LYS A 123 4.46 8.10 -0.51
N PHE A 124 3.71 9.20 -0.62
CA PHE A 124 2.43 9.22 -1.33
C PHE A 124 2.58 8.90 -2.82
N LEU A 125 3.59 9.44 -3.52
CA LEU A 125 3.81 9.10 -4.93
C LEU A 125 4.12 7.62 -5.15
N VAL A 126 4.93 7.01 -4.28
CA VAL A 126 5.23 5.57 -4.36
C VAL A 126 3.95 4.75 -4.29
N HIS A 127 3.07 5.08 -3.36
CA HIS A 127 1.80 4.39 -3.16
C HIS A 127 0.83 4.64 -4.32
N PHE A 128 0.49 5.91 -4.59
CA PHE A 128 -0.51 6.29 -5.59
C PHE A 128 -0.18 5.84 -7.01
N VAL A 129 1.12 5.71 -7.36
CA VAL A 129 1.51 5.12 -8.65
C VAL A 129 1.16 3.64 -8.71
N GLY A 130 1.24 2.91 -7.60
CA GLY A 130 0.70 1.54 -7.50
C GLY A 130 -0.82 1.52 -7.70
N ASP A 131 -1.55 2.35 -6.95
CA ASP A 131 -3.01 2.46 -6.99
C ASP A 131 -3.55 2.66 -8.38
N LEU A 132 -3.07 3.68 -9.09
CA LEU A 132 -3.64 4.04 -10.39
C LEU A 132 -3.47 2.93 -11.44
N HIS A 133 -2.53 1.99 -11.23
CA HIS A 133 -2.32 0.85 -12.12
C HIS A 133 -3.23 -0.34 -11.79
N GLN A 134 -3.85 -0.36 -10.61
CA GLN A 134 -4.91 -1.30 -10.27
C GLN A 134 -6.19 -0.89 -11.02
N PRO A 135 -6.74 -1.73 -11.91
CA PRO A 135 -7.88 -1.38 -12.75
C PRO A 135 -9.06 -0.73 -12.00
N PHE A 136 -9.47 -1.29 -10.87
CA PHE A 136 -10.61 -0.82 -10.09
C PHE A 136 -10.37 0.45 -9.27
N HIS A 137 -9.14 0.98 -9.22
CA HIS A 137 -8.89 2.34 -8.73
C HIS A 137 -9.18 3.41 -9.78
N VAL A 138 -9.46 3.01 -11.02
CA VAL A 138 -9.89 3.88 -12.13
C VAL A 138 -11.16 3.28 -12.74
N SER A 139 -12.29 3.48 -12.06
CA SER A 139 -13.50 2.72 -12.33
C SER A 139 -14.75 3.47 -11.90
N ARG A 140 -15.93 2.85 -11.96
CA ARG A 140 -17.19 3.56 -11.79
C ARG A 140 -17.60 3.69 -10.32
N LYS A 141 -18.37 4.75 -10.01
CA LYS A 141 -18.76 5.09 -8.64
C LYS A 141 -19.83 4.15 -8.07
N GLU A 142 -20.71 3.64 -8.92
CA GLU A 142 -21.97 2.96 -8.56
C GLU A 142 -21.73 1.72 -7.69
N ASP A 143 -20.58 1.07 -7.86
CA ASP A 143 -20.16 -0.09 -7.07
C ASP A 143 -18.90 0.15 -6.25
N GLN A 144 -18.54 1.42 -6.05
CA GLN A 144 -17.35 1.83 -5.31
C GLN A 144 -16.09 1.14 -5.85
N GLY A 145 -15.96 1.13 -7.18
CA GLY A 145 -14.90 0.41 -7.88
C GLY A 145 -14.89 -1.08 -7.64
N GLY A 146 -16.05 -1.73 -7.73
CA GLY A 146 -16.20 -3.18 -7.59
C GLY A 146 -16.25 -3.68 -6.15
N ASN A 147 -16.18 -2.81 -5.14
CA ASN A 147 -16.25 -3.20 -3.74
C ASN A 147 -17.62 -3.78 -3.35
N THR A 148 -18.70 -3.38 -4.04
CA THR A 148 -20.05 -3.90 -3.79
C THR A 148 -20.44 -5.07 -4.71
N ILE A 149 -19.57 -5.46 -5.65
CA ILE A 149 -19.79 -6.63 -6.52
C ILE A 149 -19.23 -7.86 -5.81
N MET A 150 -20.13 -8.64 -5.21
CA MET A 150 -19.78 -9.89 -4.54
C MET A 150 -19.66 -11.05 -5.52
N LEU A 151 -18.62 -11.85 -5.36
CA LEU A 151 -18.23 -12.99 -6.19
C LEU A 151 -17.79 -14.14 -5.28
N LYS A 152 -17.50 -15.29 -5.90
CA LYS A 152 -16.68 -16.35 -5.27
C LYS A 152 -15.40 -16.54 -6.06
N PHE A 153 -14.30 -16.75 -5.35
CA PHE A 153 -13.02 -17.15 -5.94
C PHE A 153 -12.45 -18.34 -5.17
N ASP A 154 -12.20 -19.44 -5.88
CA ASP A 154 -11.78 -20.72 -5.28
C ASP A 154 -12.69 -21.15 -4.11
N GLY A 155 -14.01 -21.03 -4.31
CA GLY A 155 -15.03 -21.39 -3.34
C GLY A 155 -15.18 -20.45 -2.13
N ARG A 156 -14.46 -19.32 -2.09
CA ARG A 156 -14.54 -18.33 -1.01
C ARG A 156 -15.19 -17.02 -1.48
N ASP A 157 -16.03 -16.43 -0.65
CA ASP A 157 -16.62 -15.12 -0.94
C ASP A 157 -15.53 -14.04 -1.01
N VAL A 158 -15.63 -13.19 -2.03
CA VAL A 158 -14.72 -12.07 -2.29
C VAL A 158 -15.49 -10.96 -2.99
N ASN A 159 -15.07 -9.70 -2.88
CA ASN A 159 -15.58 -8.66 -3.78
C ASN A 159 -14.62 -8.46 -4.98
N LEU A 160 -15.14 -7.95 -6.10
CA LEU A 160 -14.37 -7.77 -7.33
C LEU A 160 -13.13 -6.89 -7.14
N HIS A 161 -13.22 -5.83 -6.34
CA HIS A 161 -12.09 -4.95 -6.03
C HIS A 161 -10.92 -5.73 -5.37
N SER A 162 -11.22 -6.39 -4.25
CA SER A 162 -10.27 -7.16 -3.46
C SER A 162 -9.71 -8.40 -4.16
N LEU A 163 -10.46 -8.93 -5.14
CA LEU A 163 -9.98 -10.01 -6.00
C LEU A 163 -8.73 -9.55 -6.76
N TRP A 164 -8.83 -8.37 -7.37
CA TRP A 164 -7.76 -7.75 -8.16
C TRP A 164 -6.65 -7.15 -7.30
N ASP A 165 -6.98 -6.49 -6.20
CA ASP A 165 -5.97 -5.96 -5.28
C ASP A 165 -5.06 -7.03 -4.73
N SER A 166 -5.66 -8.11 -4.22
CA SER A 166 -5.00 -8.94 -3.22
C SER A 166 -5.10 -10.43 -3.52
N ARG A 167 -6.26 -10.95 -3.96
CA ARG A 167 -6.44 -12.41 -4.06
C ARG A 167 -5.70 -13.04 -5.23
N LEU A 168 -5.75 -12.41 -6.41
CA LEU A 168 -4.96 -12.88 -7.57
C LEU A 168 -3.45 -12.84 -7.27
N ILE A 169 -2.97 -11.77 -6.62
CA ILE A 169 -1.58 -11.65 -6.17
C ILE A 169 -1.23 -12.73 -5.15
N SER A 170 -2.05 -12.90 -4.10
CA SER A 170 -1.79 -13.84 -3.01
C SER A 170 -1.75 -15.29 -3.49
N LYS A 171 -2.57 -15.64 -4.49
CA LYS A 171 -2.58 -16.98 -5.09
C LYS A 171 -1.26 -17.34 -5.77
N GLN A 172 -0.47 -16.36 -6.23
CA GLN A 172 0.87 -16.62 -6.76
C GLN A 172 1.82 -17.17 -5.69
N GLY A 173 1.58 -16.88 -4.40
CA GLY A 173 2.43 -17.32 -3.29
C GLY A 173 3.85 -16.72 -3.29
N LEU A 174 4.08 -15.64 -4.05
CA LEU A 174 5.38 -14.99 -4.17
C LEU A 174 5.56 -13.92 -3.08
N SER A 175 6.78 -13.82 -2.55
CA SER A 175 7.24 -12.61 -1.85
C SER A 175 7.36 -11.42 -2.81
N SER A 176 7.41 -10.19 -2.29
CA SER A 176 7.61 -9.00 -3.12
C SER A 176 8.93 -9.06 -3.91
N ALA A 177 9.98 -9.64 -3.32
CA ALA A 177 11.27 -9.85 -3.99
C ALA A 177 11.14 -10.83 -5.17
N GLN A 178 10.57 -12.02 -4.94
CA GLN A 178 10.35 -13.02 -6.00
C GLN A 178 9.41 -12.51 -7.09
N MET A 179 8.37 -11.76 -6.70
CA MET A 179 7.48 -11.12 -7.65
C MET A 179 8.24 -10.10 -8.50
N SER A 180 9.01 -9.19 -7.88
CA SER A 180 9.79 -8.21 -8.64
C SER A 180 10.82 -8.85 -9.58
N GLU A 181 11.44 -9.97 -9.19
CA GLU A 181 12.39 -10.70 -10.04
C GLU A 181 11.69 -11.39 -11.21
N LYS A 182 10.52 -11.98 -10.96
CA LYS A 182 9.69 -12.60 -11.99
C LYS A 182 9.15 -11.58 -12.99
N LEU A 183 8.76 -10.39 -12.53
CA LEU A 183 8.01 -9.42 -13.31
C LEU A 183 8.89 -8.46 -14.09
N ASP A 184 10.06 -8.07 -13.58
CA ASP A 184 10.95 -7.07 -14.17
C ASP A 184 11.66 -7.60 -15.44
N THR A 185 10.91 -7.65 -16.54
CA THR A 185 11.28 -8.34 -17.80
C THR A 185 11.13 -7.45 -19.04
N ALA A 186 10.65 -6.22 -18.87
CA ALA A 186 10.45 -5.25 -19.92
C ALA A 186 11.73 -4.99 -20.73
N SER A 187 11.57 -5.01 -22.05
CA SER A 187 12.66 -4.62 -22.95
C SER A 187 13.04 -3.15 -22.77
N ALA A 188 14.25 -2.78 -23.18
CA ALA A 188 14.71 -1.39 -23.16
C ALA A 188 13.74 -0.44 -23.91
N THR A 189 13.10 -0.92 -24.98
CA THR A 189 12.09 -0.16 -25.73
C THR A 189 10.83 0.06 -24.91
N GLN A 190 10.33 -0.97 -24.24
CA GLN A 190 9.16 -0.85 -23.34
C GLN A 190 9.48 0.08 -22.17
N ILE A 191 10.64 -0.06 -21.54
CA ILE A 191 11.07 0.82 -20.43
C ILE A 191 11.06 2.28 -20.87
N LYS A 192 11.70 2.57 -22.01
CA LYS A 192 11.76 3.93 -22.56
C LYS A 192 10.35 4.48 -22.86
N GLN A 193 9.47 3.68 -23.45
CA GLN A 193 8.10 4.09 -23.74
C GLN A 193 7.31 4.34 -22.46
N TRP A 194 7.28 3.38 -21.54
CA TRP A 194 6.49 3.47 -20.32
C TRP A 194 6.94 4.63 -19.43
N GLN A 195 8.24 4.92 -19.36
CA GLN A 195 8.75 6.10 -18.64
C GLN A 195 8.40 7.44 -19.32
N ALA A 196 8.08 7.43 -20.62
CA ALA A 196 7.67 8.62 -21.37
C ALA A 196 6.14 8.82 -21.41
N ASP A 197 5.35 7.78 -21.15
CA ASP A 197 3.89 7.85 -21.10
C ASP A 197 3.43 8.85 -20.04
N ASP A 198 2.38 9.62 -20.34
CA ASP A 198 1.79 10.55 -19.39
C ASP A 198 0.80 9.89 -18.43
N LEU A 199 0.50 10.59 -17.33
CA LEU A 199 -0.39 10.11 -16.28
C LEU A 199 -1.81 9.79 -16.79
N LYS A 200 -2.30 10.53 -17.80
CA LYS A 200 -3.62 10.27 -18.40
C LYS A 200 -3.64 8.93 -19.14
N THR A 201 -2.54 8.59 -19.81
CA THR A 201 -2.37 7.29 -20.48
C THR A 201 -2.37 6.15 -19.48
N TRP A 202 -1.71 6.31 -18.32
CA TRP A 202 -1.69 5.27 -17.30
C TRP A 202 -3.10 4.99 -16.75
N LEU A 203 -3.85 6.06 -16.47
CA LEU A 203 -5.24 5.99 -16.02
C LEU A 203 -6.15 5.38 -17.10
N TRP A 204 -5.98 5.79 -18.35
CA TRP A 204 -6.75 5.27 -19.48
C TRP A 204 -6.61 3.76 -19.62
N GLU A 205 -5.40 3.21 -19.47
CA GLU A 205 -5.20 1.76 -19.50
C GLU A 205 -5.96 1.05 -18.36
N SER A 206 -5.92 1.57 -17.14
CA SER A 206 -6.69 1.01 -16.01
C SER A 206 -8.20 1.10 -16.25
N TYR A 207 -8.67 2.21 -16.82
CA TYR A 207 -10.07 2.40 -17.19
C TYR A 207 -10.55 1.41 -18.27
N GLN A 208 -9.74 1.16 -19.29
CA GLN A 208 -10.05 0.16 -20.31
C GLN A 208 -10.12 -1.25 -19.73
N LEU A 209 -9.21 -1.57 -18.79
CA LEU A 209 -9.22 -2.85 -18.10
C LEU A 209 -10.46 -2.98 -17.21
N SER A 210 -10.74 -2.00 -16.34
CA SER A 210 -11.91 -2.06 -15.46
C SER A 210 -13.22 -2.17 -16.25
N THR A 211 -13.35 -1.42 -17.35
CA THR A 211 -14.51 -1.52 -18.26
C THR A 211 -14.72 -2.94 -18.78
N ARG A 212 -13.66 -3.60 -19.26
CA ARG A 212 -13.74 -4.99 -19.72
C ARG A 212 -14.09 -5.96 -18.59
N LEU A 213 -13.47 -5.78 -17.42
CA LEU A 213 -13.65 -6.66 -16.27
C LEU A 213 -15.06 -6.58 -15.67
N TYR A 214 -15.74 -5.43 -15.77
CA TYR A 214 -17.15 -5.32 -15.40
C TYR A 214 -18.06 -6.17 -16.29
N ASP A 215 -17.65 -6.50 -17.52
CA ASP A 215 -18.39 -7.39 -18.40
C ASP A 215 -18.15 -8.87 -18.10
N GLU A 216 -16.93 -9.21 -17.67
CA GLU A 216 -16.52 -10.57 -17.35
C GLU A 216 -16.95 -11.02 -15.94
N CYS A 217 -17.02 -10.10 -14.97
CA CYS A 217 -17.28 -10.41 -13.57
C CYS A 217 -18.64 -9.84 -13.09
N LYS A 218 -19.72 -10.60 -13.30
CA LYS A 218 -21.07 -10.23 -12.81
C LYS A 218 -21.29 -10.68 -11.36
N PRO A 219 -22.14 -10.00 -10.57
CA PRO A 219 -22.43 -10.40 -9.19
C PRO A 219 -22.88 -11.86 -9.08
N GLY A 220 -22.33 -12.58 -8.10
CA GLY A 220 -22.64 -13.99 -7.86
C GLY A 220 -21.88 -14.98 -8.73
N THR A 221 -21.03 -14.54 -9.66
CA THR A 221 -20.18 -15.43 -10.46
C THR A 221 -19.18 -16.16 -9.56
N GLU A 222 -18.98 -17.44 -9.84
CA GLU A 222 -17.94 -18.27 -9.25
C GLU A 222 -16.74 -18.37 -10.20
N LEU A 223 -15.60 -17.91 -9.71
CA LEU A 223 -14.33 -17.86 -10.43
C LEU A 223 -13.35 -18.86 -9.79
N GLY A 224 -12.46 -19.42 -10.60
CA GLY A 224 -11.48 -20.39 -10.12
C GLY A 224 -10.19 -20.37 -10.94
N GLU A 225 -9.55 -21.53 -11.05
CA GLU A 225 -8.23 -21.67 -11.67
C GLU A 225 -8.16 -21.14 -13.11
N GLU A 226 -9.17 -21.41 -13.94
CA GLU A 226 -9.20 -20.93 -15.34
C GLU A 226 -9.22 -19.40 -15.43
N PHE A 227 -10.02 -18.75 -14.60
CA PHE A 227 -10.04 -17.29 -14.49
C PHE A 227 -8.68 -16.76 -14.03
N TYR A 228 -8.09 -17.38 -13.01
CA TYR A 228 -6.78 -17.00 -12.52
C TYR A 228 -5.70 -17.08 -13.61
N GLN A 229 -5.60 -18.20 -14.32
CA GLN A 229 -4.57 -18.39 -15.35
C GLN A 229 -4.71 -17.40 -16.51
N SER A 230 -5.95 -17.05 -16.88
CA SER A 230 -6.22 -16.09 -17.95
C SER A 230 -5.98 -14.63 -17.54
N HIS A 231 -6.07 -14.28 -16.26
CA HIS A 231 -6.04 -12.88 -15.80
C HIS A 231 -4.77 -12.49 -15.02
N ILE A 232 -4.03 -13.44 -14.45
CA ILE A 232 -2.84 -13.11 -13.65
C ILE A 232 -1.76 -12.39 -14.46
N GLY A 233 -1.70 -12.63 -15.79
CA GLY A 233 -0.84 -11.89 -16.71
C GLY A 233 -1.12 -10.39 -16.72
N ILE A 234 -2.39 -9.98 -16.59
CA ILE A 234 -2.78 -8.57 -16.52
C ILE A 234 -2.23 -7.94 -15.24
N VAL A 235 -2.48 -8.57 -14.09
CA VAL A 235 -1.97 -8.09 -12.79
C VAL A 235 -0.45 -7.92 -12.83
N ASN A 236 0.25 -8.93 -13.35
CA ASN A 236 1.71 -8.93 -13.49
C ASN A 236 2.22 -7.77 -14.36
N GLU A 237 1.62 -7.54 -15.53
CA GLU A 237 1.97 -6.42 -16.40
C GLU A 237 1.69 -5.06 -15.74
N ARG A 238 0.58 -4.93 -15.00
CA ARG A 238 0.24 -3.67 -14.32
C ARG A 238 1.21 -3.34 -13.17
N VAL A 239 1.63 -4.35 -12.40
CA VAL A 239 2.66 -4.17 -11.35
C VAL A 239 4.00 -3.78 -11.96
N GLU A 240 4.41 -4.43 -13.06
CA GLU A 240 5.64 -4.09 -13.78
C GLU A 240 5.61 -2.65 -14.32
N LYS A 241 4.54 -2.30 -15.07
CA LYS A 241 4.34 -0.94 -15.59
C LYS A 241 4.36 0.11 -14.49
N ALA A 242 3.71 -0.15 -13.36
CA ALA A 242 3.72 0.76 -12.21
C ALA A 242 5.13 1.00 -11.69
N GLY A 243 5.95 -0.05 -11.55
CA GLY A 243 7.34 0.06 -11.10
C GLY A 243 8.20 0.89 -12.08
N ILE A 244 8.12 0.57 -13.38
CA ILE A 244 8.87 1.30 -14.41
C ILE A 244 8.43 2.77 -14.51
N ARG A 245 7.13 3.05 -14.43
CA ARG A 245 6.57 4.42 -14.49
C ARG A 245 6.87 5.22 -13.23
N LEU A 246 6.85 4.59 -12.07
CA LEU A 246 7.31 5.22 -10.83
C LEU A 246 8.77 5.62 -10.97
N ALA A 247 9.64 4.75 -11.48
CA ALA A 247 11.04 5.09 -11.74
C ALA A 247 11.17 6.28 -12.71
N GLY A 248 10.46 6.25 -13.84
CA GLY A 248 10.44 7.36 -14.81
C GLY A 248 10.01 8.68 -14.19
N LEU A 249 8.93 8.67 -13.39
CA LEU A 249 8.45 9.82 -12.65
C LEU A 249 9.51 10.38 -11.71
N LEU A 250 10.13 9.52 -10.89
CA LEU A 250 11.17 9.93 -9.94
C LEU A 250 12.43 10.43 -10.64
N ASN A 251 12.81 9.82 -11.77
CA ASN A 251 13.92 10.25 -12.62
C ASN A 251 13.73 11.68 -13.14
N VAL A 252 12.50 12.04 -13.52
CA VAL A 252 12.16 13.41 -13.94
C VAL A 252 12.17 14.39 -12.75
N LEU A 253 11.68 13.97 -11.58
CA LEU A 253 11.57 14.86 -10.41
C LEU A 253 12.94 15.19 -9.79
N PHE A 254 13.81 14.20 -9.61
CA PHE A 254 15.09 14.35 -8.92
C PHE A 254 16.21 14.83 -9.83
N THR A 255 16.07 16.07 -10.30
CA THR A 255 17.14 16.75 -11.05
C THR A 255 18.40 16.95 -10.18
N PRO A 256 19.60 17.10 -10.79
CA PRO A 256 20.83 17.43 -10.06
C PRO A 256 20.69 18.66 -9.13
N LYS A 257 19.93 19.66 -9.56
CA LYS A 257 19.64 20.87 -8.77
C LYS A 257 18.84 20.57 -7.51
N LEU A 258 17.78 19.76 -7.63
CA LEU A 258 16.97 19.37 -6.48
C LEU A 258 17.78 18.54 -5.49
N VAL A 259 18.52 17.55 -5.99
CA VAL A 259 19.35 16.68 -5.14
C VAL A 259 20.38 17.49 -4.36
N LYS A 260 21.09 18.42 -5.00
CA LYS A 260 22.04 19.31 -4.31
C LYS A 260 21.38 20.18 -3.23
N ALA A 261 20.15 20.64 -3.46
CA ALA A 261 19.39 21.40 -2.46
C ALA A 261 18.98 20.51 -1.26
N LEU A 262 18.60 19.26 -1.51
CA LEU A 262 18.28 18.28 -0.48
C LEU A 262 19.51 17.92 0.35
N GLU A 263 20.67 17.73 -0.27
CA GLU A 263 21.94 17.49 0.46
C GLU A 263 22.26 18.63 1.42
N LYS A 264 22.13 19.88 0.95
CA LYS A 264 22.37 21.05 1.80
C LYS A 264 21.41 21.07 3.00
N LYS A 265 20.11 20.79 2.79
CA LYS A 265 19.13 20.72 3.88
C LYS A 265 19.43 19.56 4.84
N ALA A 266 19.73 18.37 4.32
CA ALA A 266 20.05 17.19 5.13
C ALA A 266 21.31 17.39 5.98
N SER A 267 22.35 18.03 5.43
CA SER A 267 23.59 18.34 6.16
C SER A 267 23.42 19.40 7.25
N ALA A 268 22.37 20.21 7.18
CA ALA A 268 22.03 21.22 8.18
C ALA A 268 21.11 20.66 9.28
N GLN A 269 20.55 19.47 9.09
CA GLN A 269 19.71 18.80 10.06
C GLN A 269 20.61 18.03 11.04
N PRO A 270 20.37 18.07 12.37
CA PRO A 270 21.08 17.23 13.30
C PRO A 270 20.98 15.77 12.85
N ALA A 271 22.07 15.00 12.98
CA ALA A 271 22.00 13.56 12.74
C ALA A 271 20.79 12.98 13.49
N ALA A 272 19.96 12.20 12.81
CA ALA A 272 18.81 11.56 13.44
C ALA A 272 19.30 10.83 14.69
N ALA A 273 18.75 11.21 15.85
CA ALA A 273 19.12 10.57 17.10
C ALA A 273 18.88 9.05 16.98
N PRO A 274 19.71 8.21 17.62
CA PRO A 274 19.44 6.78 17.69
C PRO A 274 17.99 6.55 18.13
N VAL A 275 17.29 5.64 17.46
CA VAL A 275 15.93 5.28 17.88
C VAL A 275 16.01 4.69 19.29
N THR A 276 15.51 5.43 20.27
CA THR A 276 15.39 4.96 21.65
C THR A 276 14.03 4.30 21.82
N TYR A 277 14.02 3.09 22.37
CA TYR A 277 12.79 2.38 22.72
C TYR A 277 12.53 2.58 24.20
N THR A 278 11.39 3.18 24.54
CA THR A 278 10.97 3.32 25.94
C THR A 278 10.48 1.97 26.45
N PRO A 279 11.10 1.35 27.48
CA PRO A 279 10.58 0.11 28.07
C PRO A 279 9.24 0.38 28.75
N ILE A 280 8.21 -0.39 28.40
CA ILE A 280 6.88 -0.29 29.02
C ILE A 280 6.31 -1.67 29.31
N GLU A 281 5.37 -1.73 30.26
CA GLU A 281 4.56 -2.92 30.48
C GLU A 281 3.47 -3.05 29.41
N ILE A 282 3.17 -4.28 28.99
CA ILE A 282 2.19 -4.52 27.92
C ILE A 282 0.79 -3.98 28.25
N ALA A 283 0.42 -3.96 29.53
CA ALA A 283 -0.85 -3.43 30.01
C ALA A 283 -1.01 -1.92 29.73
N ASP A 284 0.11 -1.21 29.55
CA ASP A 284 0.13 0.23 29.27
C ASP A 284 0.22 0.56 27.79
N ALA A 285 0.30 -0.43 26.89
CA ALA A 285 0.47 -0.20 25.44
C ALA A 285 -0.53 0.82 24.86
N ALA A 286 -1.79 0.81 25.32
CA ALA A 286 -2.81 1.75 24.86
C ALA A 286 -2.57 3.21 25.27
N LYS A 287 -1.75 3.47 26.29
CA LYS A 287 -1.38 4.82 26.74
C LYS A 287 -0.23 5.41 25.92
N HIS A 288 0.50 4.56 25.19
CA HIS A 288 1.70 4.92 24.43
C HIS A 288 1.47 4.95 22.91
N ILE A 289 0.23 5.20 22.46
CA ILE A 289 -0.07 5.37 21.03
C ILE A 289 0.75 6.53 20.47
N GLY A 290 1.47 6.25 19.39
CA GLY A 290 2.36 7.21 18.74
C GLY A 290 3.81 7.15 19.25
N GLU A 291 4.09 6.42 20.33
CA GLU A 291 5.42 6.30 20.91
C GLU A 291 6.14 5.03 20.42
N THR A 292 7.48 5.09 20.40
CA THR A 292 8.36 3.96 20.08
C THR A 292 8.79 3.28 21.38
N VAL A 293 8.40 2.01 21.54
CA VAL A 293 8.48 1.30 22.83
C VAL A 293 9.23 -0.02 22.71
N SER A 294 9.67 -0.53 23.87
CA SER A 294 10.19 -1.89 24.07
C SER A 294 9.28 -2.63 25.03
N ILE A 295 8.71 -3.76 24.62
CA ILE A 295 7.78 -4.55 25.44
C ILE A 295 8.28 -5.99 25.51
N THR A 296 8.46 -6.51 26.72
CA THR A 296 8.76 -7.93 26.96
C THR A 296 7.49 -8.64 27.40
N THR A 297 7.10 -9.68 26.68
CA THR A 297 5.82 -10.38 26.91
C THR A 297 5.85 -11.77 26.30
N GLU A 298 4.69 -12.43 26.23
CA GLU A 298 4.53 -13.74 25.60
C GLU A 298 3.40 -13.76 24.57
N VAL A 299 3.51 -14.68 23.62
CA VAL A 299 2.49 -14.93 22.61
C VAL A 299 1.28 -15.62 23.26
N ALA A 300 0.11 -15.01 23.13
CA ALA A 300 -1.14 -15.52 23.70
C ALA A 300 -2.13 -16.02 22.63
N GLY A 301 -2.03 -15.53 21.40
CA GLY A 301 -2.91 -15.94 20.30
C GLY A 301 -2.24 -15.73 18.94
N ILE A 302 -2.63 -16.55 17.97
CA ILE A 302 -2.13 -16.45 16.60
C ILE A 302 -3.32 -16.58 15.66
N LYS A 303 -3.44 -15.65 14.73
CA LYS A 303 -4.46 -15.68 13.68
C LYS A 303 -3.81 -15.43 12.33
N GLU A 304 -4.02 -16.35 11.41
CA GLU A 304 -3.58 -16.20 10.03
C GLU A 304 -4.76 -15.82 9.15
N LEU A 305 -4.56 -14.75 8.38
CA LEU A 305 -5.48 -14.23 7.39
C LEU A 305 -4.76 -14.20 6.04
N ASP A 306 -5.51 -14.09 4.95
CA ASP A 306 -4.92 -13.95 3.62
C ASP A 306 -4.03 -12.69 3.56
N GLY A 307 -2.72 -12.90 3.41
CA GLY A 307 -1.72 -11.83 3.33
C GLY A 307 -1.30 -11.19 4.67
N ILE A 308 -1.87 -11.61 5.80
CA ILE A 308 -1.60 -11.03 7.13
C ILE A 308 -1.47 -12.14 8.19
N THR A 309 -0.49 -12.01 9.08
CA THR A 309 -0.46 -12.77 10.34
C THR A 309 -0.61 -11.81 11.52
N LEU A 310 -1.54 -12.10 12.42
CA LEU A 310 -1.77 -11.38 13.66
C LEU A 310 -1.32 -12.24 14.83
N ILE A 311 -0.55 -11.67 15.75
CA ILE A 311 -0.13 -12.34 16.98
C ILE A 311 -0.59 -11.49 18.16
N ASP A 312 -1.49 -12.04 18.97
CA ASP A 312 -1.96 -11.43 20.20
C ASP A 312 -0.92 -11.66 21.31
N LEU A 313 -0.57 -10.60 22.03
CA LEU A 313 0.46 -10.63 23.07
C LEU A 313 -0.16 -10.43 24.46
N GLY A 314 0.36 -11.14 25.46
CA GLY A 314 -0.05 -11.07 26.86
C GLY A 314 -1.42 -11.69 27.19
N ALA A 315 -2.42 -11.52 26.32
CA ALA A 315 -3.71 -12.21 26.41
C ALA A 315 -4.34 -12.42 25.03
N ALA A 316 -5.08 -13.51 24.86
CA ALA A 316 -5.82 -13.79 23.64
C ALA A 316 -7.06 -12.88 23.50
N GLN A 317 -7.60 -12.78 22.28
CA GLN A 317 -8.84 -12.04 22.03
C GLN A 317 -9.99 -12.57 22.90
N PRO A 318 -10.91 -11.70 23.37
CA PRO A 318 -11.04 -10.27 23.04
C PRO A 318 -10.22 -9.32 23.92
N ASN A 319 -9.49 -9.83 24.92
CA ASN A 319 -8.83 -9.02 25.96
C ASN A 319 -7.37 -8.70 25.63
N THR A 320 -6.97 -8.82 24.37
CA THR A 320 -5.59 -8.60 23.93
C THR A 320 -5.17 -7.14 24.14
N PRO A 321 -4.16 -6.87 24.98
CA PRO A 321 -3.66 -5.51 25.20
C PRO A 321 -2.90 -4.96 23.99
N LEU A 322 -2.23 -5.83 23.23
CA LEU A 322 -1.44 -5.47 22.06
C LEU A 322 -1.42 -6.60 21.02
N THR A 323 -1.62 -6.26 19.75
CA THR A 323 -1.48 -7.20 18.63
C THR A 323 -0.26 -6.83 17.79
N MET A 324 0.64 -7.80 17.55
CA MET A 324 1.63 -7.67 16.49
C MET A 324 1.02 -8.00 15.14
N VAL A 325 1.37 -7.20 14.14
CA VAL A 325 0.91 -7.37 12.77
C VAL A 325 2.08 -7.65 11.86
N PHE A 326 1.97 -8.70 11.06
CA PHE A 326 2.91 -9.06 10.00
C PHE A 326 2.18 -9.07 8.67
N ARG A 327 2.63 -8.27 7.70
CA ARG A 327 2.04 -8.17 6.37
C ARG A 327 3.05 -8.54 5.30
N GLY A 328 2.57 -9.09 4.18
CA GLY A 328 3.40 -9.48 3.03
C GLY A 328 4.64 -10.29 3.42
N ASP A 329 5.82 -9.82 3.01
CA ASP A 329 7.09 -10.51 3.26
C ASP A 329 7.42 -10.67 4.75
N ALA A 330 6.99 -9.72 5.57
CA ALA A 330 7.27 -9.74 7.00
C ALA A 330 6.59 -10.92 7.72
N ARG A 331 5.60 -11.57 7.10
CA ARG A 331 5.00 -12.81 7.61
C ARG A 331 6.03 -13.92 7.84
N ALA A 332 7.13 -13.93 7.10
CA ALA A 332 8.22 -14.87 7.30
C ALA A 332 8.87 -14.69 8.69
N PHE A 333 8.90 -13.47 9.23
CA PHE A 333 9.51 -13.16 10.54
C PHE A 333 8.70 -13.72 11.71
N ALA A 334 7.42 -14.00 11.51
CA ALA A 334 6.59 -14.60 12.55
C ALA A 334 6.94 -16.08 12.79
N GLY A 335 7.46 -16.81 11.78
CA GLY A 335 7.75 -18.24 11.87
C GLY A 335 8.46 -18.68 13.17
N PRO A 336 9.59 -18.06 13.55
CA PRO A 336 10.32 -18.41 14.78
C PRO A 336 9.56 -18.19 16.10
N ILE A 337 8.51 -17.37 16.10
CA ILE A 337 7.75 -16.98 17.31
C ILE A 337 6.27 -17.40 17.27
N LYS A 338 5.85 -18.18 16.26
CA LYS A 338 4.46 -18.68 16.10
C LYS A 338 4.13 -19.86 17.05
N THR A 339 4.46 -19.73 18.32
CA THR A 339 4.10 -20.71 19.34
C THR A 339 3.53 -19.99 20.57
N ILE A 340 2.35 -20.38 21.01
CA ILE A 340 1.73 -19.85 22.24
C ILE A 340 2.67 -20.07 23.43
N GLY A 341 2.82 -19.07 24.27
CA GLY A 341 3.75 -19.03 25.40
C GLY A 341 5.19 -18.65 25.02
N THR A 342 5.50 -18.41 23.74
CA THR A 342 6.82 -17.90 23.35
C THR A 342 7.05 -16.54 23.98
N LYS A 343 8.12 -16.41 24.77
CA LYS A 343 8.57 -15.14 25.33
C LYS A 343 9.41 -14.38 24.31
N LEU A 344 9.19 -13.07 24.24
CA LEU A 344 9.90 -12.19 23.33
C LEU A 344 9.96 -10.76 23.86
N THR A 345 10.96 -10.02 23.42
CA THR A 345 10.97 -8.56 23.44
C THR A 345 10.62 -8.05 22.06
N ILE A 346 9.74 -7.06 22.00
CA ILE A 346 9.35 -6.39 20.76
C ILE A 346 9.68 -4.92 20.81
N HIS A 347 10.16 -4.40 19.69
CA HIS A 347 10.50 -3.00 19.50
C HIS A 347 9.65 -2.42 18.37
N GLY A 348 9.04 -1.26 18.60
CA GLY A 348 8.30 -0.58 17.54
C GLY A 348 7.42 0.54 18.03
N LYS A 349 6.83 1.24 17.07
CA LYS A 349 5.86 2.30 17.34
C LYS A 349 4.49 1.71 17.62
N VAL A 350 3.87 2.06 18.73
CA VAL A 350 2.49 1.66 19.00
C VAL A 350 1.55 2.51 18.15
N ALA A 351 0.70 1.88 17.36
CA ALA A 351 -0.31 2.53 16.54
C ALA A 351 -1.70 2.17 17.05
N ASP A 352 -2.63 3.13 17.00
CA ASP A 352 -4.05 2.81 17.19
C ASP A 352 -4.64 2.30 15.89
N ARG A 353 -5.32 1.16 15.95
CA ARG A 353 -6.05 0.59 14.83
C ARG A 353 -7.46 0.25 15.30
N ARG A 354 -8.35 1.23 15.15
CA ARG A 354 -9.78 1.15 15.53
C ARG A 354 -9.97 0.87 17.03
N GLY A 355 -9.25 1.63 17.88
CA GLY A 355 -9.31 1.50 19.34
C GLY A 355 -8.54 0.30 19.89
N LYS A 356 -7.67 -0.31 19.09
CA LYS A 356 -6.81 -1.43 19.50
C LYS A 356 -5.34 -1.09 19.25
N PRO A 357 -4.48 -1.17 20.27
CA PRO A 357 -3.05 -0.96 20.11
C PRO A 357 -2.43 -2.06 19.23
N GLN A 358 -1.58 -1.67 18.29
CA GLN A 358 -0.84 -2.58 17.42
C GLN A 358 0.60 -2.12 17.22
N ILE A 359 1.51 -3.09 17.04
CA ILE A 359 2.85 -2.83 16.52
C ILE A 359 3.01 -3.63 15.22
N GLU A 360 3.34 -2.93 14.14
CA GLU A 360 3.66 -3.59 12.87
C GLU A 360 5.14 -4.01 12.85
N ILE A 361 5.37 -5.27 12.50
CA ILE A 361 6.71 -5.82 12.36
C ILE A 361 7.06 -5.81 10.88
N THR A 362 8.05 -5.00 10.54
CA THR A 362 8.55 -4.79 9.17
C THR A 362 10.00 -5.26 9.02
N LYS A 363 10.75 -5.41 10.13
CA LYS A 363 12.17 -5.80 10.13
C LYS A 363 12.44 -6.85 11.22
N PRO A 364 13.31 -7.84 11.00
CA PRO A 364 13.65 -8.85 12.02
C PRO A 364 14.19 -8.26 13.32
N ALA A 365 14.93 -7.15 13.23
CA ALA A 365 15.52 -6.46 14.39
C ALA A 365 14.49 -5.90 15.39
N GLN A 366 13.20 -5.87 15.02
CA GLN A 366 12.11 -5.52 15.94
C GLN A 366 11.76 -6.64 16.92
N LEU A 367 12.27 -7.85 16.72
CA LEU A 367 11.91 -9.03 17.51
C LEU A 367 13.16 -9.66 18.12
N ILE A 368 13.09 -9.91 19.42
CA ILE A 368 14.11 -10.66 20.16
C ILE A 368 13.38 -11.80 20.88
N LYS A 369 13.51 -13.02 20.37
CA LYS A 369 12.98 -14.21 21.06
C LYS A 369 13.83 -14.49 22.30
N LEU A 370 13.19 -14.78 23.42
CA LEU A 370 13.84 -15.01 24.72
C LEU A 370 13.97 -16.49 25.05
#